data_AF-A0A963CMF9-F1
#
_entry.id   AF-A0A963CMF9-F1
#
_cell.length_a   1.000
_cell.length_b   1.000
_cell.length_c   1.000
_cell.angle_alpha   90.00
_cell.angle_beta   90.00
_cell.angle_gamma   90.00
#
_symmetry.space_group_name_H-M   'P 1'
#
loop_
_entity.id
_entity.type
_entity.pdbx_description
1 polymer ?
#
loop_
_entity_poly.entity_id
_entity_poly.type
_entity_poly.pdbx_seq_one_letter_code
_entity_poly.pdbx_strand_id
1 'polypeptide(L)'
;VADAVLRGRPLISRYVTLTGEGVVNPRNLETLIGTSCSELIGQAGGYTGKAQRLIMGGPMMGFTLHSDNVPVVKASNCLLAASAREAPDPGAASACIRCGKCAEVCPVSLLPQQMYWYARAKDLEKTQEYNLFDCIECGCCSHVCPSHIPLVQYYRFAKNESWDLEREKKSAELARQRHEAKLARIARLEAEKKERAQKKRAALARSSAAKRGVGTEADPKKAAIEAALKRAAEKKAQLASAGIKPQNTEHLSDAQQRQIRAADARRVSSAETPTGEAPEQER
;
A
#
# COMPACT_ATOMS: atom_id res chain seq x y z
N VAL A 1 -5.19 22.13 -19.64
CA VAL A 1 -6.64 21.85 -19.53
C VAL A 1 -7.28 21.76 -20.91
N ALA A 2 -7.09 22.76 -21.78
CA ALA A 2 -7.57 22.72 -23.16
C ALA A 2 -7.17 21.43 -23.92
N ASP A 3 -5.91 20.99 -23.85
CA ASP A 3 -5.47 19.76 -24.53
C ASP A 3 -6.16 18.48 -24.04
N ALA A 4 -6.47 18.40 -22.75
CA ALA A 4 -7.16 17.25 -22.19
C ALA A 4 -8.61 17.19 -22.66
N VAL A 5 -9.30 18.34 -22.71
CA VAL A 5 -10.70 18.44 -23.10
C VAL A 5 -10.89 18.34 -24.61
N LEU A 6 -10.06 19.07 -25.38
CA LEU A 6 -10.22 19.18 -26.83
C LEU A 6 -9.50 18.08 -27.61
N ARG A 7 -8.39 17.56 -27.08
CA ARG A 7 -7.51 16.62 -27.80
C ARG A 7 -7.38 15.27 -27.10
N GLY A 8 -8.02 15.07 -25.95
CA GLY A 8 -7.91 13.83 -25.17
C GLY A 8 -6.49 13.54 -24.67
N ARG A 9 -5.59 14.55 -24.66
CA ARG A 9 -4.19 14.35 -24.28
C ARG A 9 -4.05 14.48 -22.76
N PRO A 10 -3.52 13.48 -22.05
CA PRO A 10 -3.22 13.62 -20.63
C PRO A 10 -2.10 14.65 -20.42
N LEU A 11 -1.91 15.09 -19.18
CA LEU A 11 -0.83 16.00 -18.84
C LEU A 11 0.53 15.28 -18.95
N ILE A 12 1.19 15.45 -20.09
CA ILE A 12 2.51 14.87 -20.40
C ILE A 12 3.66 15.87 -20.27
N SER A 13 3.38 17.16 -20.49
CA SER A 13 4.33 18.25 -20.40
C SER A 13 3.78 19.41 -19.55
N ARG A 14 4.68 20.26 -19.06
CA ARG A 14 4.35 21.54 -18.44
C ARG A 14 5.45 22.56 -18.68
N TYR A 15 5.08 23.83 -18.73
CA TYR A 15 6.01 24.96 -18.65
C TYR A 15 6.62 25.09 -17.25
N VAL A 16 7.94 25.00 -17.17
CA VAL A 16 8.75 25.21 -15.97
C VAL A 16 9.60 26.45 -16.15
N THR A 17 9.53 27.36 -15.20
CA THR A 17 10.39 28.55 -15.14
C THR A 17 11.70 28.20 -14.47
N LEU A 18 12.83 28.40 -15.15
CA LEU A 18 14.17 28.32 -14.58
C LEU A 18 14.63 29.75 -14.28
N THR A 19 14.95 30.04 -13.03
CA THR A 19 15.28 31.41 -12.60
C THR A 19 16.22 31.44 -11.40
N GLY A 20 16.62 32.64 -10.98
CA GLY A 20 17.56 32.91 -9.90
C GLY A 20 18.94 33.31 -10.40
N GLU A 21 19.73 33.96 -9.54
CA GLU A 21 21.11 34.33 -9.84
C GLU A 21 22.05 33.11 -9.97
N GLY A 22 21.59 31.94 -9.51
CA GLY A 22 22.29 30.67 -9.56
C GLY A 22 22.21 29.93 -10.89
N VAL A 23 21.48 30.40 -11.90
CA VAL A 23 21.41 29.77 -13.24
C VAL A 23 21.95 30.71 -14.32
N VAL A 24 22.67 30.17 -15.29
CA VAL A 24 23.36 30.99 -16.32
C VAL A 24 22.35 31.71 -17.22
N ASN A 25 21.34 31.00 -17.74
CA ASN A 25 20.34 31.59 -18.63
C ASN A 25 18.90 31.33 -18.13
N PRO A 26 18.35 32.20 -17.26
CA PRO A 26 16.95 32.14 -16.85
C PRO A 26 16.00 32.11 -18.05
N ARG A 27 15.04 31.17 -18.06
CA ARG A 27 14.10 30.96 -19.18
C ARG A 27 12.93 30.08 -18.77
N ASN A 28 11.86 30.14 -19.55
CA ASN A 28 10.74 29.19 -19.45
C ASN A 28 10.96 28.06 -20.44
N LEU A 29 10.79 26.81 -20.00
CA LEU A 29 10.91 25.62 -20.83
C LEU A 29 9.62 24.80 -20.76
N GLU A 30 9.10 24.35 -21.89
CA GLU A 30 8.14 23.26 -21.89
C GLU A 30 8.89 21.93 -21.72
N THR A 31 8.66 21.25 -20.61
CA THR A 31 9.36 20.00 -20.26
C THR A 31 8.37 18.87 -20.09
N LEU A 32 8.82 17.66 -20.41
CA LEU A 32 8.09 16.44 -20.09
C LEU A 32 8.11 16.20 -18.58
N ILE A 33 7.02 15.63 -18.07
CA ILE A 33 6.98 15.12 -16.70
C ILE A 33 7.91 13.91 -16.63
N GLY A 34 8.78 13.88 -15.61
CA GLY A 34 9.80 12.86 -15.42
C GLY A 34 11.23 13.31 -15.76
N THR A 35 11.41 14.37 -16.56
CA THR A 35 12.74 14.94 -16.85
C THR A 35 13.44 15.38 -15.56
N SER A 36 14.73 15.10 -15.38
CA SER A 36 15.45 15.49 -14.16
C SER A 36 15.64 17.01 -14.08
N CYS A 37 15.68 17.55 -12.85
CA CYS A 37 15.99 18.96 -12.66
C CYS A 37 17.42 19.29 -13.11
N SER A 38 18.37 18.37 -12.92
CA SER A 38 19.75 18.51 -13.40
C SER A 38 19.83 18.74 -14.91
N GLU A 39 19.06 18.00 -15.71
CA GLU A 39 19.03 18.15 -17.16
C GLU A 39 18.41 19.47 -17.60
N LEU A 40 17.35 19.92 -16.92
CA LEU A 40 16.75 21.22 -17.16
C LEU A 40 17.70 22.38 -16.87
N ILE A 41 18.42 22.32 -15.75
CA ILE A 41 19.45 23.31 -15.43
C ILE A 41 20.58 23.26 -16.46
N GLY A 42 20.99 22.07 -16.92
CA GLY A 42 21.93 21.90 -18.02
C GLY A 42 21.49 22.61 -19.31
N GLN A 43 20.21 22.49 -19.68
CA GLN A 43 19.64 23.20 -20.84
C GLN A 43 19.63 24.73 -20.67
N ALA A 44 19.64 25.23 -19.43
CA ALA A 44 19.79 26.66 -19.13
C ALA A 44 21.27 27.11 -19.08
N GLY A 45 22.23 26.24 -19.41
CA GLY A 45 23.66 26.54 -19.38
C GLY A 45 24.34 26.21 -18.06
N GLY A 46 23.66 25.50 -17.15
CA GLY A 46 24.21 25.06 -15.87
C GLY A 46 24.04 26.08 -14.74
N TYR A 47 24.64 25.75 -13.59
CA TYR A 47 24.68 26.61 -12.42
C TYR A 47 25.77 27.66 -12.53
N THR A 48 25.55 28.83 -11.94
CA THR A 48 26.59 29.83 -11.67
C THR A 48 27.26 29.52 -10.33
N GLY A 49 28.45 30.09 -10.09
CA GLY A 49 29.13 30.00 -8.79
C GLY A 49 28.39 30.67 -7.62
N LYS A 50 27.24 31.33 -7.88
CA LYS A 50 26.38 31.93 -6.86
C LYS A 50 25.29 30.97 -6.36
N ALA A 51 25.06 29.86 -7.05
CA ALA A 51 24.02 28.90 -6.67
C ALA A 51 24.33 28.30 -5.30
N GLN A 52 23.43 28.50 -4.33
CA GLN A 52 23.54 27.89 -3.00
C GLN A 52 22.44 26.86 -2.75
N ARG A 53 21.23 27.11 -3.26
CA ARG A 53 20.07 26.27 -3.02
C ARG A 53 19.28 26.13 -4.31
N LEU A 54 18.87 24.91 -4.62
CA LEU A 54 17.88 24.66 -5.65
C LEU A 54 16.52 24.52 -4.97
N ILE A 55 15.56 25.37 -5.34
CA ILE A 55 14.21 25.36 -4.78
C ILE A 55 13.24 24.94 -5.88
N MET A 56 12.49 23.87 -5.62
CA MET A 56 11.35 23.51 -6.48
C MET A 56 10.14 24.35 -6.05
N GLY A 57 9.73 25.26 -6.93
CA GLY A 57 8.72 26.27 -6.68
C GLY A 57 9.31 27.69 -6.67
N GLY A 58 8.60 28.61 -6.03
CA GLY A 58 9.06 29.98 -5.81
C GLY A 58 9.74 30.17 -4.45
N PRO A 59 10.25 31.38 -4.15
CA PRO A 59 10.97 31.67 -2.90
C PRO A 59 10.11 31.50 -1.63
N MET A 60 8.78 31.61 -1.76
CA MET A 60 7.85 31.54 -0.64
C MET A 60 7.25 30.14 -0.44
N MET A 61 6.67 29.57 -1.51
CA MET A 61 5.95 28.27 -1.44
C MET A 61 6.82 27.06 -1.77
N GLY A 62 7.98 27.28 -2.37
CA GLY A 62 8.86 26.21 -2.80
C GLY A 62 9.50 25.46 -1.63
N PHE A 63 10.15 24.35 -1.94
CA PHE A 63 10.96 23.61 -1.00
C PHE A 63 12.35 23.36 -1.57
N THR A 64 13.35 23.42 -0.70
CA THR A 64 14.74 23.18 -1.09
C THR A 64 14.92 21.71 -1.42
N LEU A 65 15.51 21.44 -2.58
CA LEU A 65 15.90 20.12 -3.02
C LEU A 65 17.27 19.76 -2.45
N HIS A 66 17.40 18.52 -1.96
CA HIS A 66 18.68 17.98 -1.51
C HIS A 66 19.57 17.52 -2.67
N SER A 67 18.96 17.21 -3.81
CA SER A 67 19.62 16.81 -5.04
C SER A 67 18.80 17.30 -6.23
N ASP A 68 19.47 17.62 -7.33
CA ASP A 68 18.86 17.96 -8.61
C ASP A 68 18.56 16.72 -9.49
N ASN A 69 18.90 15.52 -9.03
CA ASN A 69 18.50 14.25 -9.64
C ASN A 69 17.06 13.85 -9.24
N VAL A 70 16.17 14.83 -9.16
CA VAL A 70 14.74 14.62 -8.91
C VAL A 70 13.95 14.94 -10.17
N PRO A 71 12.89 14.17 -10.48
CA PRO A 71 12.09 14.40 -11.67
C PRO A 71 11.22 15.65 -11.52
N VAL A 72 11.00 16.34 -12.62
CA VAL A 72 9.90 17.31 -12.74
C VAL A 72 8.57 16.56 -12.69
N VAL A 73 7.72 17.00 -11.78
CA VAL A 73 6.40 16.40 -11.52
C VAL A 73 5.27 17.36 -11.86
N LYS A 74 4.03 16.91 -11.68
CA LYS A 74 2.84 17.74 -11.88
C LYS A 74 2.87 19.06 -11.08
N ALA A 75 3.58 19.11 -9.96
CA ALA A 75 3.67 20.30 -9.11
C ALA A 75 4.86 21.22 -9.44
N SER A 76 5.81 20.78 -10.27
CA SER A 76 7.01 21.58 -10.59
C SER A 76 6.63 22.66 -11.60
N ASN A 77 6.44 23.89 -11.13
CA ASN A 77 6.16 25.07 -11.95
C ASN A 77 7.40 25.96 -12.15
N CYS A 78 8.31 25.93 -11.20
CA CYS A 78 9.51 26.77 -11.17
C CYS A 78 10.65 25.98 -10.53
N LEU A 79 11.87 26.18 -11.04
CA LEU A 79 13.11 25.81 -10.39
C LEU A 79 13.90 27.10 -10.17
N LEU A 80 14.03 27.48 -8.90
CA LEU A 80 14.77 28.65 -8.48
C LEU A 80 16.16 28.19 -8.00
N ALA A 81 17.19 28.46 -8.79
CA ALA A 81 18.58 28.34 -8.38
C ALA A 81 18.96 29.61 -7.62
N ALA A 82 18.69 29.62 -6.31
CA ALA A 82 18.81 30.80 -5.48
C ALA A 82 20.27 31.08 -5.07
N SER A 83 20.65 32.35 -5.09
CA SER A 83 21.84 32.84 -4.39
C SER A 83 21.59 33.10 -2.91
N ALA A 84 22.66 33.34 -2.15
CA ALA A 84 22.59 33.74 -0.73
C ALA A 84 21.72 34.98 -0.49
N ARG A 85 21.63 35.87 -1.50
CA ARG A 85 20.85 37.10 -1.41
C ARG A 85 19.36 36.84 -1.63
N GLU A 86 19.03 35.92 -2.52
CA GLU A 86 17.65 35.58 -2.88
C GLU A 86 16.99 34.65 -1.85
N ALA A 87 17.78 33.76 -1.24
CA ALA A 87 17.32 32.84 -0.21
C ALA A 87 18.32 32.80 0.96
N PRO A 88 18.42 33.89 1.73
CA PRO A 88 19.34 33.96 2.86
C PRO A 88 19.05 32.85 3.86
N ASP A 89 20.09 32.40 4.56
CA ASP A 89 19.91 31.44 5.64
C ASP A 89 19.20 32.11 6.81
N PRO A 90 17.99 31.67 7.20
CA PRO A 90 17.28 32.26 8.33
C PRO A 90 17.99 31.99 9.68
N GLY A 91 19.01 31.13 9.71
CA GLY A 91 19.72 30.75 10.93
C GLY A 91 18.93 29.77 11.78
N ALA A 92 19.41 29.52 13.00
CA ALA A 92 18.79 28.56 13.91
C ALA A 92 17.46 29.10 14.45
N ALA A 93 16.43 28.24 14.45
CA ALA A 93 15.15 28.55 15.06
C ALA A 93 15.31 28.78 16.57
N SER A 94 14.76 29.88 17.06
CA SER A 94 14.74 30.25 18.48
C SER A 94 13.34 30.13 19.07
N ALA A 95 13.22 30.32 20.39
CA ALA A 95 11.94 30.22 21.07
C ALA A 95 10.93 31.28 20.58
N CYS A 96 9.66 30.89 20.47
CA CYS A 96 8.59 31.79 20.07
C CYS A 96 8.37 32.89 21.12
N ILE A 97 8.56 34.16 20.73
CA ILE A 97 8.34 35.33 21.60
C ILE A 97 6.90 35.84 21.60
N ARG A 98 5.98 35.14 20.92
CA ARG A 98 4.54 35.46 20.85
C ARG A 98 4.21 36.87 20.31
N CYS A 99 4.98 37.35 19.34
CA CYS A 99 4.83 38.70 18.78
C CYS A 99 3.58 38.95 17.91
N GLY A 100 2.77 37.95 17.58
CA GLY A 100 1.53 38.13 16.80
C GLY A 100 1.70 38.30 15.28
N LYS A 101 2.86 38.75 14.78
CA LYS A 101 3.12 39.02 13.35
C LYS A 101 2.68 37.92 12.37
N CYS A 102 2.80 36.66 12.77
CA CYS A 102 2.39 35.53 11.93
C CYS A 102 0.90 35.52 11.58
N ALA A 103 0.03 35.99 12.47
CA ALA A 103 -1.41 36.09 12.24
C ALA A 103 -1.75 37.30 11.35
N GLU A 104 -1.07 38.43 11.56
CA GLU A 104 -1.25 39.66 10.78
C GLU A 104 -0.98 39.46 9.28
N VAL A 105 0.03 38.68 8.92
CA VAL A 105 0.41 38.44 7.51
C VAL A 105 -0.28 37.24 6.88
N CYS A 106 -1.17 36.55 7.61
CA CYS A 106 -1.81 35.36 7.10
C CYS A 106 -2.88 35.73 6.05
N PRO A 107 -2.72 35.35 4.77
CA PRO A 107 -3.67 35.75 3.72
C PRO A 107 -5.05 35.08 3.84
N VAL A 108 -5.14 34.02 4.66
CA VAL A 108 -6.38 33.27 4.93
C VAL A 108 -6.86 33.46 6.38
N SER A 109 -6.31 34.45 7.10
CA SER A 109 -6.75 34.85 8.44
C SER A 109 -6.81 33.72 9.48
N LEU A 110 -5.86 32.78 9.42
CA LEU A 110 -5.71 31.71 10.41
C LEU A 110 -4.98 32.21 11.68
N LEU A 111 -4.83 31.33 12.66
CA LEU A 111 -4.04 31.55 13.87
C LEU A 111 -2.77 30.67 13.89
N PRO A 112 -1.71 31.02 13.11
CA PRO A 112 -0.50 30.21 13.00
C PRO A 112 0.16 29.90 14.36
N GLN A 113 0.10 30.85 15.30
CA GLN A 113 0.67 30.64 16.64
C GLN A 113 0.03 29.44 17.35
N GLN A 114 -1.30 29.34 17.36
CA GLN A 114 -2.01 28.24 18.03
C GLN A 114 -1.76 26.93 17.30
N MET A 115 -1.92 26.93 15.98
CA MET A 115 -1.65 25.78 15.13
C MET A 115 -0.22 25.23 15.33
N TYR A 116 0.77 26.12 15.50
CA TYR A 116 2.15 25.72 15.72
C TYR A 116 2.35 24.97 17.03
N TRP A 117 1.73 25.44 18.12
CA TRP A 117 1.84 24.76 19.41
C TRP A 117 1.23 23.36 19.36
N TYR A 118 0.05 23.21 18.76
CA TYR A 118 -0.59 21.89 18.61
C TYR A 118 0.16 20.98 17.64
N ALA A 119 0.60 21.49 16.48
CA ALA A 119 1.38 20.72 15.52
C ALA A 119 2.73 20.26 16.12
N ARG A 120 3.40 21.12 16.89
CA ARG A 120 4.64 20.77 17.60
C ARG A 120 4.42 19.72 18.68
N ALA A 121 3.28 19.76 19.37
CA ALA A 121 2.87 18.76 20.35
C ALA A 121 2.34 17.46 19.71
N LYS A 122 2.24 17.39 18.38
CA LYS A 122 1.59 16.31 17.62
C LYS A 122 0.12 16.10 18.00
N ASP A 123 -0.55 17.14 18.50
CA ASP A 123 -1.99 17.14 18.78
C ASP A 123 -2.74 17.49 17.49
N LEU A 124 -2.89 16.50 16.60
CA LEU A 124 -3.43 16.70 15.26
C LEU A 124 -4.92 17.05 15.28
N GLU A 125 -5.68 16.52 16.23
CA GLU A 125 -7.11 16.81 16.39
C GLU A 125 -7.33 18.30 16.66
N LYS A 126 -6.64 18.86 17.66
CA LYS A 126 -6.70 20.30 17.91
C LYS A 126 -6.15 21.12 16.76
N THR A 127 -5.09 20.65 16.10
CA THR A 127 -4.57 21.40 14.95
C THR A 127 -5.64 21.51 13.85
N GLN A 128 -6.46 20.47 13.65
CA GLN A 128 -7.60 20.49 12.73
C GLN A 128 -8.75 21.39 13.20
N GLU A 129 -9.05 21.45 14.50
CA GLU A 129 -10.03 22.40 15.07
C GLU A 129 -9.67 23.86 14.76
N TYR A 130 -8.37 24.16 14.61
CA TYR A 130 -7.87 25.46 14.16
C TYR A 130 -7.74 25.57 12.63
N ASN A 131 -8.54 24.83 11.88
CA ASN A 131 -8.64 24.91 10.41
C ASN A 131 -7.32 24.66 9.66
N LEU A 132 -6.54 23.67 10.10
CA LEU A 132 -5.26 23.31 9.46
C LEU A 132 -5.35 23.14 7.94
N PHE A 133 -6.43 22.54 7.45
CA PHE A 133 -6.60 22.24 6.03
C PHE A 133 -6.86 23.48 5.16
N ASP A 134 -7.26 24.61 5.75
CA ASP A 134 -7.41 25.88 5.05
C ASP A 134 -6.07 26.60 4.83
N CYS A 135 -5.01 26.16 5.53
CA CYS A 135 -3.69 26.72 5.34
C CYS A 135 -3.20 26.44 3.91
N ILE A 136 -2.95 27.48 3.11
CA ILE A 136 -2.44 27.32 1.74
C ILE A 136 -0.92 27.15 1.64
N GLU A 137 -0.21 26.99 2.77
CA GLU A 137 1.24 26.79 2.82
C GLU A 137 2.06 27.88 2.11
N CYS A 138 1.58 29.13 2.18
CA CYS A 138 2.18 30.28 1.49
C CYS A 138 3.56 30.70 2.01
N GLY A 139 3.96 30.32 3.22
CA GLY A 139 5.26 30.69 3.79
C GLY A 139 5.31 32.05 4.50
N CYS A 140 4.30 32.92 4.35
CA CYS A 140 4.31 34.28 4.90
C CYS A 140 4.58 34.32 6.42
N CYS A 141 3.94 33.43 7.18
CA CYS A 141 4.10 33.34 8.62
C CYS A 141 5.53 32.95 9.05
N SER A 142 6.18 32.05 8.32
CA SER A 142 7.57 31.65 8.56
C SER A 142 8.54 32.77 8.23
N HIS A 143 8.32 33.47 7.11
CA HIS A 143 9.20 34.55 6.65
C HIS A 143 9.23 35.73 7.64
N VAL A 144 8.08 36.12 8.21
CA VAL A 144 8.04 37.29 9.12
C VAL A 144 8.38 36.95 10.58
N CYS A 145 8.64 35.68 10.87
CA CYS A 145 8.90 35.24 12.24
C CYS A 145 10.28 35.74 12.71
N PRO A 146 10.36 36.61 13.73
CA PRO A 146 11.65 37.07 14.25
C PRO A 146 12.46 35.96 14.94
N SER A 147 11.80 34.87 15.32
CA SER A 147 12.42 33.67 15.90
C SER A 147 12.85 32.65 14.84
N HIS A 148 12.69 32.94 13.55
CA HIS A 148 13.04 32.05 12.43
C HIS A 148 12.42 30.64 12.54
N ILE A 149 11.21 30.55 13.12
CA ILE A 149 10.51 29.27 13.28
C ILE A 149 9.96 28.83 11.92
N PRO A 150 10.25 27.60 11.45
CA PRO A 150 9.75 27.08 10.18
C PRO A 150 8.29 26.61 10.30
N LEU A 151 7.38 27.52 10.67
CA LEU A 151 5.94 27.27 10.89
C LEU A 151 5.29 26.40 9.80
N VAL A 152 5.52 26.71 8.52
CA VAL A 152 4.93 25.96 7.40
C VAL A 152 5.38 24.49 7.37
N GLN A 153 6.60 24.17 7.81
CA GLN A 153 7.05 22.78 7.86
C GLN A 153 6.29 21.98 8.92
N TYR A 154 5.95 22.59 10.07
CA TYR A 154 5.08 21.97 11.07
C TYR A 154 3.67 21.73 10.55
N TYR A 155 3.12 22.66 9.76
CA TYR A 155 1.78 22.49 9.19
C TYR A 155 1.75 21.42 8.10
N ARG A 156 2.78 21.38 7.23
CA ARG A 156 2.95 20.31 6.24
C ARG A 156 3.04 18.94 6.91
N PHE A 157 3.85 18.83 7.96
CA PHE A 157 3.92 17.63 8.79
C PHE A 157 2.53 17.25 9.34
N ALA A 158 1.85 18.17 10.02
CA ALA A 158 0.56 17.89 10.63
C ALA A 158 -0.51 17.48 9.60
N LYS A 159 -0.52 18.08 8.40
CA LYS A 159 -1.43 17.68 7.32
C LYS A 159 -1.15 16.29 6.79
N ASN A 160 0.13 16.00 6.54
CA ASN A 160 0.56 14.70 6.03
C ASN A 160 0.19 13.58 7.01
N GLU A 161 0.54 13.75 8.29
CA GLU A 161 0.18 12.81 9.36
C GLU A 161 -1.33 12.65 9.50
N SER A 162 -2.09 13.76 9.41
CA SER A 162 -3.56 13.68 9.44
C SER A 162 -4.13 12.86 8.28
N TRP A 163 -3.55 12.98 7.07
CA TRP A 163 -3.94 12.16 5.93
C TRP A 163 -3.49 10.71 6.05
N ASP A 164 -2.34 10.43 6.64
CA ASP A 164 -1.87 9.07 6.92
C ASP A 164 -2.82 8.36 7.88
N LEU A 165 -3.16 9.00 9.00
CA LEU A 165 -4.14 8.47 9.95
C LEU A 165 -5.50 8.22 9.30
N GLU A 166 -5.95 9.11 8.43
CA GLU A 166 -7.20 8.95 7.71
C GLU A 166 -7.16 7.78 6.71
N ARG A 167 -6.03 7.59 6.01
CA ARG A 167 -5.82 6.43 5.13
C ARG A 167 -5.83 5.12 5.90
N GLU A 168 -5.15 5.08 7.05
CA GLU A 168 -5.12 3.92 7.93
C GLU A 168 -6.52 3.59 8.45
N LYS A 169 -7.25 4.58 8.98
CA LYS A 169 -8.65 4.42 9.42
C LYS A 169 -9.54 3.87 8.32
N LYS A 170 -9.46 4.41 7.11
CA LYS A 170 -10.21 3.93 5.94
C LYS A 170 -9.83 2.49 5.58
N SER A 171 -8.55 2.15 5.58
CA SER A 171 -8.10 0.79 5.28
C SER A 171 -8.59 -0.22 6.33
N ALA A 172 -8.59 0.16 7.60
CA ALA A 172 -9.07 -0.65 8.71
C ALA A 172 -10.59 -0.86 8.65
N GLU A 173 -11.35 0.17 8.32
CA GLU A 173 -12.79 0.09 8.07
C GLU A 173 -13.11 -0.86 6.91
N LEU A 174 -12.42 -0.72 5.77
CA LEU A 174 -12.58 -1.62 4.63
C LEU A 174 -12.23 -3.08 4.98
N ALA A 175 -11.21 -3.29 5.81
CA ALA A 175 -10.85 -4.62 6.29
C ALA A 175 -11.94 -5.22 7.20
N ARG A 176 -12.53 -4.42 8.10
CA ARG A 176 -13.66 -4.83 8.95
C ARG A 176 -14.88 -5.22 8.11
N GLN A 177 -15.27 -4.38 7.15
CA GLN A 177 -16.39 -4.67 6.25
C GLN A 177 -16.19 -5.98 5.47
N ARG A 178 -14.96 -6.22 4.98
CA ARG A 178 -14.62 -7.48 4.30
C ARG A 178 -14.72 -8.69 5.23
N HIS A 179 -14.29 -8.54 6.48
CA HIS A 179 -14.36 -9.60 7.48
C HIS A 179 -15.81 -9.95 7.84
N GLU A 180 -16.64 -8.94 8.12
CA GLU A 180 -18.06 -9.10 8.42
C GLU A 180 -18.81 -9.76 7.25
N ALA A 181 -18.55 -9.33 6.01
CA ALA A 181 -19.13 -9.95 4.82
C ALA A 181 -18.73 -11.43 4.67
N LYS A 182 -17.49 -11.78 5.00
CA LYS A 182 -17.02 -13.17 5.00
C LYS A 182 -17.73 -14.01 6.06
N LEU A 183 -17.87 -13.50 7.29
CA LEU A 183 -18.57 -14.18 8.37
C LEU A 183 -20.05 -14.41 8.02
N ALA A 184 -20.73 -13.38 7.49
CA ALA A 184 -22.10 -13.49 7.03
C ALA A 184 -22.27 -14.56 5.93
N ARG A 185 -21.34 -14.64 4.97
CA ARG A 185 -21.33 -15.69 3.94
C ARG A 185 -21.18 -17.09 4.54
N ILE A 186 -20.26 -17.26 5.49
CA ILE A 186 -20.03 -18.55 6.15
C ILE A 186 -21.29 -18.97 6.93
N ALA A 187 -21.88 -18.06 7.71
CA ALA A 187 -23.10 -18.30 8.46
C ALA A 187 -24.27 -18.73 7.55
N ARG A 188 -24.44 -18.08 6.39
CA ARG A 188 -25.46 -18.46 5.40
C ARG A 188 -25.23 -19.87 4.86
N LEU A 189 -24.00 -20.20 4.47
CA LEU A 189 -23.67 -21.54 3.97
C LEU A 189 -23.84 -22.62 5.04
N GLU A 190 -23.54 -22.33 6.31
CA GLU A 190 -23.78 -23.24 7.43
C GLU A 190 -25.28 -23.43 7.71
N ALA A 191 -26.07 -22.36 7.68
CA ALA A 191 -27.52 -22.43 7.81
C ALA A 191 -28.14 -23.27 6.69
N GLU A 192 -27.79 -23.01 5.43
CA GLU A 192 -28.24 -23.80 4.26
C GLU A 192 -27.84 -25.29 4.39
N LYS A 193 -26.62 -25.58 4.86
CA LYS A 193 -26.17 -26.96 5.13
C LYS A 193 -26.97 -27.62 6.25
N LYS A 194 -27.22 -26.91 7.36
CA LYS A 194 -28.02 -27.39 8.49
C LYS A 194 -29.46 -27.68 8.07
N GLU A 195 -30.08 -26.78 7.31
CA GLU A 195 -31.43 -26.98 6.75
C GLU A 195 -31.47 -28.17 5.79
N ARG A 196 -30.49 -28.30 4.89
CA ARG A 196 -30.40 -29.44 3.97
C ARG A 196 -30.21 -30.76 4.73
N ALA A 197 -29.40 -30.77 5.79
CA ALA A 197 -29.22 -31.94 6.64
C ALA A 197 -30.50 -32.29 7.42
N GLN A 198 -31.22 -31.30 7.96
CA GLN A 198 -32.51 -31.50 8.63
C GLN A 198 -33.57 -32.03 7.66
N LYS A 199 -33.70 -31.46 6.46
CA LYS A 199 -34.62 -31.95 5.41
C LYS A 199 -34.29 -33.39 5.03
N LYS A 200 -33.01 -33.73 4.84
CA LYS A 200 -32.56 -35.11 4.59
C LYS A 200 -32.89 -36.05 5.75
N ARG A 201 -32.64 -35.64 7.00
CA ARG A 201 -32.94 -36.44 8.20
C ARG A 201 -34.45 -36.66 8.38
N ALA A 202 -35.27 -35.63 8.14
CA ALA A 202 -36.73 -35.72 8.17
C ALA A 202 -37.26 -36.63 7.04
N ALA A 203 -36.71 -36.53 5.83
CA ALA A 203 -37.06 -37.41 4.72
C ALA A 203 -36.68 -38.88 5.00
N LEU A 204 -35.48 -39.12 5.56
CA LEU A 204 -35.04 -40.44 5.99
C LEU A 204 -35.95 -41.01 7.10
N ALA A 205 -36.31 -40.20 8.10
CA ALA A 205 -37.24 -40.59 9.17
C ALA A 205 -38.66 -40.90 8.64
N ARG A 206 -39.17 -40.13 7.68
CA ARG A 206 -40.43 -40.44 6.99
C ARG A 206 -40.33 -41.73 6.18
N SER A 207 -39.22 -41.94 5.48
CA SER A 207 -39.00 -43.17 4.69
C SER A 207 -38.83 -44.41 5.56
N SER A 208 -38.20 -44.29 6.74
CA SER A 208 -38.07 -45.40 7.70
C SER A 208 -39.37 -45.67 8.45
N ALA A 209 -40.20 -44.65 8.71
CA ALA A 209 -41.55 -44.82 9.22
C ALA A 209 -42.47 -45.51 8.19
N ALA A 210 -42.37 -45.14 6.91
CA ALA A 210 -43.08 -45.82 5.82
C ALA A 210 -42.59 -47.27 5.61
N LYS A 211 -41.28 -47.53 5.73
CA LYS A 211 -40.69 -48.89 5.73
C LYS A 211 -41.03 -49.71 6.98
N ARG A 212 -41.44 -49.08 8.10
CA ARG A 212 -41.93 -49.78 9.30
C ARG A 212 -43.41 -50.14 9.21
N GLY A 213 -44.17 -49.50 8.31
CA GLY A 213 -45.57 -49.82 8.02
C GLY A 213 -45.77 -50.93 6.99
N VAL A 214 -44.70 -51.40 6.33
CA VAL A 214 -44.74 -52.53 5.37
C VAL A 214 -43.67 -53.53 5.79
N GLY A 215 -44.09 -54.78 6.02
CA GLY A 215 -43.37 -55.79 6.80
C GLY A 215 -41.96 -56.18 6.37
N THR A 216 -41.29 -56.81 7.34
CA THR A 216 -40.12 -57.70 7.30
C THR A 216 -39.61 -58.16 5.93
N GLU A 217 -38.40 -57.73 5.56
CA GLU A 217 -37.39 -58.57 4.88
C GLU A 217 -36.01 -57.86 4.93
N ALA A 218 -34.94 -58.64 5.11
CA ALA A 218 -33.58 -58.16 5.33
C ALA A 218 -33.05 -57.36 4.13
N ASP A 219 -32.58 -56.12 4.37
CA ASP A 219 -32.19 -55.15 3.34
C ASP A 219 -30.96 -55.66 2.54
N PRO A 220 -31.11 -56.08 1.26
CA PRO A 220 -30.07 -56.77 0.47
C PRO A 220 -28.84 -55.90 0.16
N LYS A 221 -28.94 -54.58 0.37
CA LYS A 221 -27.87 -53.62 0.11
C LYS A 221 -26.77 -53.60 1.19
N LYS A 222 -27.08 -53.93 2.45
CA LYS A 222 -26.07 -53.98 3.52
C LYS A 222 -25.13 -55.18 3.35
N ALA A 223 -25.68 -56.35 2.98
CA ALA A 223 -24.89 -57.54 2.68
C ALA A 223 -23.94 -57.34 1.47
N ALA A 224 -24.37 -56.58 0.45
CA ALA A 224 -23.55 -56.28 -0.72
C ALA A 224 -22.34 -55.37 -0.41
N ILE A 225 -22.49 -54.39 0.49
CA ILE A 225 -21.41 -53.47 0.89
C ILE A 225 -20.37 -54.20 1.74
N GLU A 226 -20.81 -55.07 2.64
CA GLU A 226 -19.93 -55.87 3.50
C GLU A 226 -19.12 -56.92 2.70
N ALA A 227 -19.76 -57.52 1.68
CA ALA A 227 -19.08 -58.41 0.74
C ALA A 227 -18.06 -57.67 -0.14
N ALA A 228 -18.32 -56.42 -0.54
CA ALA A 228 -17.39 -55.62 -1.32
C ALA A 228 -16.16 -55.18 -0.50
N LEU A 229 -16.34 -54.85 0.78
CA LEU A 229 -15.26 -54.49 1.69
C LEU A 229 -14.35 -55.69 2.01
N LYS A 230 -14.90 -56.90 2.18
CA LYS A 230 -14.11 -58.13 2.34
C LYS A 230 -13.25 -58.43 1.11
N ARG A 231 -13.82 -58.34 -0.09
CA ARG A 231 -13.08 -58.53 -1.36
C ARG A 231 -11.97 -57.50 -1.56
N ALA A 232 -12.17 -56.26 -1.12
CA ALA A 232 -11.15 -55.21 -1.19
C ALA A 232 -10.02 -55.41 -0.16
N ALA A 233 -10.36 -55.90 1.04
CA ALA A 233 -9.38 -56.25 2.07
C ALA A 233 -8.53 -57.47 1.66
N GLU A 234 -9.14 -58.49 1.05
CA GLU A 234 -8.45 -59.67 0.52
C GLU A 234 -7.51 -59.32 -0.64
N LYS A 235 -7.96 -58.47 -1.59
CA LYS A 235 -7.07 -57.96 -2.66
C LYS A 235 -5.91 -57.15 -2.11
N LYS A 236 -6.13 -56.34 -1.06
CA LYS A 236 -5.07 -55.56 -0.42
C LYS A 236 -4.08 -56.45 0.35
N ALA A 237 -4.54 -57.54 0.96
CA ALA A 237 -3.70 -58.53 1.63
C ALA A 237 -2.85 -59.34 0.64
N GLN A 238 -3.44 -59.74 -0.50
CA GLN A 238 -2.72 -60.43 -1.59
C GLN A 238 -1.66 -59.55 -2.27
N LEU A 239 -1.94 -58.25 -2.44
CA LEU A 239 -0.96 -57.29 -2.96
C LEU A 239 0.17 -57.01 -1.95
N ALA A 240 -0.12 -57.07 -0.65
CA ALA A 240 0.88 -56.91 0.41
C ALA A 240 1.82 -58.12 0.54
N SER A 241 1.33 -59.36 0.35
CA SER A 241 2.16 -60.57 0.40
C SER A 241 3.04 -60.77 -0.85
N ALA A 242 2.71 -60.13 -1.97
CA ALA A 242 3.53 -60.12 -3.19
C ALA A 242 4.61 -59.02 -3.22
N GLY A 243 4.72 -58.17 -2.19
CA GLY A 243 5.72 -57.10 -2.13
C GLY A 243 5.51 -55.94 -3.12
N ILE A 244 4.39 -55.93 -3.86
CA ILE A 244 4.07 -54.91 -4.86
C ILE A 244 3.23 -53.81 -4.19
N LYS A 245 3.80 -52.62 -4.01
CA LYS A 245 3.01 -51.43 -3.64
C LYS A 245 2.05 -51.14 -4.80
N PRO A 246 0.74 -50.92 -4.55
CA PRO A 246 -0.20 -50.61 -5.61
C PRO A 246 0.19 -49.27 -6.26
N GLN A 247 0.86 -49.33 -7.41
CA GLN A 247 1.13 -48.18 -8.25
C GLN A 247 0.04 -48.14 -9.31
N ASN A 248 -0.72 -47.04 -9.36
CA ASN A 248 -1.74 -46.82 -10.38
C ASN A 248 -1.06 -46.24 -11.64
N THR A 249 -0.19 -47.04 -12.25
CA THR A 249 0.68 -46.63 -13.37
C THR A 249 0.23 -47.17 -14.72
N GLU A 250 -0.74 -48.07 -14.76
CA GLU A 250 -1.27 -48.64 -15.99
C GLU A 250 -2.38 -47.74 -16.57
N HIS A 251 -2.25 -47.37 -17.84
CA HIS A 251 -3.03 -46.37 -18.59
C HIS A 251 -2.76 -44.89 -18.31
N LEU A 252 -1.48 -44.50 -18.22
CA LEU A 252 -1.07 -43.09 -18.14
C LEU A 252 -0.49 -42.60 -19.47
N SER A 253 -0.84 -41.38 -19.87
CA SER A 253 -0.18 -40.69 -21.00
C SER A 253 1.27 -40.32 -20.67
N ASP A 254 2.12 -40.17 -21.68
CA ASP A 254 3.55 -39.82 -21.51
C ASP A 254 3.76 -38.56 -20.65
N ALA A 255 2.83 -37.59 -20.73
CA ALA A 255 2.86 -36.37 -19.93
C ALA A 255 2.64 -36.64 -18.44
N GLN A 256 1.75 -37.56 -18.09
CA GLN A 256 1.46 -37.93 -16.69
C GLN A 256 2.62 -38.75 -16.09
N GLN A 257 3.27 -39.60 -16.88
CA GLN A 257 4.45 -40.34 -16.44
C GLN A 257 5.64 -39.41 -16.16
N ARG A 258 5.83 -38.33 -16.94
CA ARG A 258 6.85 -37.31 -16.66
C ARG A 258 6.59 -36.56 -15.35
N GLN A 259 5.34 -36.24 -15.03
CA GLN A 259 4.98 -35.58 -13.77
C GLN A 259 5.22 -36.47 -12.54
N ILE A 260 4.94 -37.77 -12.67
CA ILE A 260 5.18 -38.73 -11.59
C ILE A 260 6.68 -38.88 -11.33
N ARG A 261 7.51 -39.03 -12.38
CA ARG A 261 8.97 -39.08 -12.25
C ARG A 261 9.54 -37.80 -11.62
N ALA A 262 9.01 -36.63 -11.97
CA ALA A 262 9.41 -35.36 -11.39
C ALA A 262 8.96 -35.17 -9.93
N ALA A 263 7.88 -35.83 -9.51
CA ALA A 263 7.42 -35.84 -8.12
C ALA A 263 8.22 -36.81 -7.25
N ASP A 264 8.57 -37.99 -7.79
CA ASP A 264 9.38 -38.97 -7.07
C ASP A 264 10.85 -38.52 -6.95
N ALA A 265 11.41 -37.86 -7.97
CA ALA A 265 12.73 -37.23 -7.87
C ALA A 265 12.80 -36.18 -6.75
N ARG A 266 11.72 -35.39 -6.56
CA ARG A 266 11.61 -34.42 -5.44
C ARG A 266 11.51 -35.10 -4.08
N ARG A 267 10.89 -36.28 -4.00
CA ARG A 267 10.79 -37.05 -2.75
C ARG A 267 12.12 -37.66 -2.34
N VAL A 268 12.89 -38.16 -3.31
CA VAL A 268 14.24 -38.69 -3.06
C VAL A 268 15.18 -37.57 -2.63
N SER A 269 15.15 -36.40 -3.29
CA SER A 269 15.99 -35.26 -2.88
C SER A 269 15.65 -34.73 -1.48
N SER A 270 14.39 -34.78 -1.07
CA SER A 270 13.98 -34.41 0.29
C SER A 270 14.31 -35.46 1.36
N ALA A 271 14.59 -36.70 0.97
CA ALA A 271 14.96 -37.78 1.90
C ALA A 271 16.48 -37.88 2.11
N GLU A 272 17.28 -37.37 1.17
CA GLU A 272 18.76 -37.39 1.24
C GLU A 272 19.38 -36.15 1.89
N THR A 273 18.59 -35.20 2.43
CA THR A 273 19.13 -34.06 3.19
C THR A 273 19.11 -34.38 4.70
N PRO A 274 20.24 -34.72 5.34
CA PRO A 274 20.30 -34.84 6.79
C PRO A 274 20.27 -33.43 7.38
N THR A 275 19.41 -33.24 8.38
CA THR A 275 19.44 -32.08 9.27
C THR A 275 20.80 -31.99 9.98
N GLY A 276 21.64 -31.04 9.58
CA GLY A 276 22.94 -30.76 10.18
C GLY A 276 23.13 -29.26 10.40
N GLU A 277 23.21 -28.89 11.68
CA GLU A 277 23.93 -27.77 12.31
C GLU A 277 23.64 -26.32 11.88
N ALA A 278 23.03 -25.57 12.79
CA ALA A 278 23.02 -24.10 12.81
C ALA A 278 24.40 -23.57 13.26
N PRO A 279 24.99 -22.56 12.59
CA PRO A 279 26.24 -21.98 13.05
C PRO A 279 25.98 -20.98 14.18
N GLU A 280 26.73 -21.23 15.25
CA GLU A 280 27.03 -20.41 16.41
C GLU A 280 27.61 -19.05 15.94
N GLN A 281 26.99 -17.93 16.36
CA GLN A 281 27.55 -16.59 16.16
C GLN A 281 28.47 -16.27 17.34
N GLU A 282 29.78 -16.30 17.07
CA GLU A 282 30.83 -15.76 17.94
C GLU A 282 30.72 -14.24 18.12
N ARG A 283 31.36 -13.82 19.21
CA ARG A 283 31.52 -12.49 19.84
C ARG A 283 31.88 -11.34 18.91
#